data_AF-A0A942DK33-F1
#
_entry.id   AF-A0A942DK33-F1
#
_cell.length_a   1.000
_cell.length_b   1.000
_cell.length_c   1.000
_cell.angle_alpha   90.00
_cell.angle_beta   90.00
_cell.angle_gamma   90.00
#
_symmetry.space_group_name_H-M   'P 1'
#
loop_
_entity.id
_entity.type
_entity.pdbx_description
1 polymer ?
#
loop_
_entity_poly.entity_id
_entity_poly.type
_entity_poly.pdbx_seq_one_letter_code
_entity_poly.pdbx_strand_id
1 'polypeptide(L)'
;QAIWLTASGGPFRTWTKEQIDSATKGDALKHPNWNMGQKITIDSATLMNKGLEIVEARWLFDITADKIRVVVHPQSILHSAVEFVDGSIVGQMGLPDMRLPIHYALFHPERVYSERVPRLDLTTLSQLTFEEPD
;
A
#
# COMPACT_ATOMS: atom_id res chain seq x y z
N GLN A 1 -0.89 8.90 -16.90
CA GLN A 1 0.44 8.57 -17.47
C GLN A 1 1.05 7.38 -16.76
N ALA A 2 1.09 7.39 -15.43
CA ALA A 2 1.52 6.25 -14.63
C ALA A 2 0.67 6.12 -13.36
N ILE A 3 0.67 4.94 -12.77
CA ILE A 3 0.19 4.69 -11.42
C ILE A 3 1.40 4.38 -10.53
N TRP A 4 1.50 5.06 -9.41
CA TRP A 4 2.47 4.80 -8.35
C TRP A 4 1.81 3.93 -7.29
N LEU A 5 2.15 2.64 -7.29
CA LEU A 5 1.55 1.62 -6.44
C LEU A 5 2.45 1.37 -5.22
N THR A 6 2.06 1.89 -4.05
CA THR A 6 2.90 1.86 -2.85
C THR A 6 2.81 0.52 -2.11
N ALA A 7 3.94 -0.07 -1.72
CA ALA A 7 4.03 -1.27 -0.89
C ALA A 7 4.53 -0.94 0.53
N SER A 8 4.12 -1.67 1.56
CA SER A 8 4.72 -1.53 2.91
C SER A 8 6.16 -2.08 2.99
N GLY A 9 6.50 -2.98 2.05
CA GLY A 9 7.70 -3.84 2.08
C GLY A 9 7.52 -5.12 2.89
N GLY A 10 6.43 -5.26 3.64
CA GLY A 10 6.17 -6.43 4.49
C GLY A 10 7.13 -6.53 5.69
N PRO A 11 6.99 -7.61 6.50
CA PRO A 11 7.84 -7.85 7.68
C PRO A 11 9.32 -8.10 7.37
N PHE A 12 9.65 -8.50 6.14
CA PHE A 12 11.01 -8.87 5.74
C PHE A 12 11.77 -7.77 5.00
N ARG A 13 11.19 -6.56 4.87
CA ARG A 13 11.79 -5.44 4.12
C ARG A 13 13.26 -5.16 4.47
N THR A 14 13.61 -5.27 5.75
CA THR A 14 14.97 -4.96 6.25
C THR A 14 15.77 -6.22 6.59
N TRP A 15 15.30 -7.40 6.18
CA TRP A 15 15.96 -8.66 6.46
C TRP A 15 17.00 -8.96 5.39
N THR A 16 18.09 -9.62 5.77
CA THR A 16 19.02 -10.17 4.80
C THR A 16 18.43 -11.40 4.12
N LYS A 17 18.98 -11.78 2.97
CA LYS A 17 18.57 -12.98 2.25
C LYS A 17 18.63 -14.24 3.12
N GLU A 18 19.68 -14.40 3.92
CA GLU A 18 19.86 -15.54 4.82
C GLU A 18 18.79 -15.58 5.92
N GLN A 19 18.37 -14.42 6.42
CA GLN A 19 17.27 -14.32 7.38
C GLN A 19 15.96 -14.75 6.74
N ILE A 20 15.69 -14.29 5.51
CA ILE A 20 14.49 -14.67 4.74
C ILE A 20 14.45 -16.18 4.47
N ASP A 21 15.58 -16.78 4.10
CA ASP A 21 15.68 -18.23 3.82
C ASP A 21 15.33 -19.09 5.06
N SER A 22 15.55 -18.55 6.26
CA SER A 22 15.22 -19.20 7.54
C SER A 22 13.87 -18.78 8.14
N ALA A 23 13.14 -17.89 7.47
CA ALA A 23 11.94 -17.28 8.01
C ALA A 23 10.81 -18.29 8.25
N THR A 24 10.12 -18.15 9.37
CA THR A 24 8.97 -19.01 9.68
C THR A 24 7.64 -18.34 9.32
N LYS A 25 6.57 -19.14 9.27
CA LYS A 25 5.20 -18.60 9.19
C LYS A 25 4.92 -17.60 10.33
N GLY A 26 5.45 -17.85 11.52
CA GLY A 26 5.28 -16.97 12.68
C GLY A 26 5.92 -15.60 12.49
N ASP A 27 7.01 -15.51 11.74
CA ASP A 27 7.69 -14.25 11.44
C ASP A 27 6.94 -13.45 10.38
N ALA A 28 6.49 -14.13 9.32
CA ALA A 28 5.69 -13.50 8.27
C ALA A 28 4.36 -12.92 8.80
N LEU A 29 3.75 -13.53 9.83
CA LEU A 29 2.49 -13.06 10.40
C LEU A 29 2.61 -11.78 11.25
N LYS A 30 3.82 -11.28 11.52
CA LYS A 30 4.06 -10.05 12.30
C LYS A 30 4.12 -8.81 11.39
N HIS A 31 3.03 -8.49 10.71
CA HIS A 31 3.00 -7.34 9.78
C HIS A 31 3.11 -6.00 10.55
N PRO A 32 3.97 -5.05 10.11
CA PRO A 32 4.26 -3.82 10.87
C PRO A 32 3.08 -2.84 10.96
N ASN A 33 2.26 -2.74 9.89
CA ASN A 33 1.28 -1.65 9.77
C ASN A 33 -0.19 -2.08 9.73
N TRP A 34 -0.46 -3.37 9.48
CA TRP A 34 -1.79 -3.84 9.10
C TRP A 34 -2.15 -5.09 9.90
N ASN A 35 -3.36 -5.14 10.42
CA ASN A 35 -3.92 -6.35 11.02
C ASN A 35 -4.82 -7.04 9.98
N MET A 36 -4.33 -8.13 9.39
CA MET A 36 -4.96 -8.78 8.23
C MET A 36 -5.05 -10.30 8.40
N GLY A 37 -5.85 -10.94 7.53
CA GLY A 37 -5.94 -12.41 7.48
C GLY A 37 -4.62 -13.07 7.06
N GLN A 38 -4.40 -14.31 7.49
CA GLN A 38 -3.09 -14.98 7.32
C GLN A 38 -2.59 -15.02 5.87
N LYS A 39 -3.48 -15.29 4.89
CA LYS A 39 -3.09 -15.39 3.47
C LYS A 39 -2.47 -14.09 2.95
N ILE A 40 -3.19 -12.96 3.09
CA ILE A 40 -2.71 -11.66 2.61
C ILE A 40 -1.46 -11.21 3.38
N THR A 41 -1.35 -11.58 4.66
CA THR A 41 -0.15 -11.29 5.44
C THR A 41 1.09 -12.04 4.90
N ILE A 42 0.94 -13.32 4.51
CA ILE A 42 2.02 -14.08 3.85
C ILE A 42 2.35 -13.47 2.48
N ASP A 43 1.34 -13.15 1.67
CA ASP A 43 1.58 -12.54 0.35
C ASP A 43 2.25 -11.16 0.45
N SER A 44 1.97 -10.41 1.51
CA SER A 44 2.66 -9.15 1.78
C SER A 44 4.12 -9.38 2.18
N ALA A 45 4.43 -10.47 2.89
CA ALA A 45 5.80 -10.80 3.28
C ALA A 45 6.67 -11.24 2.09
N THR A 46 6.06 -11.81 1.06
CA THR A 46 6.74 -12.24 -0.18
C THR A 46 6.64 -11.21 -1.30
N LEU A 47 5.99 -10.06 -1.06
CA LEU A 47 5.58 -9.08 -2.07
C LEU A 47 4.67 -9.62 -3.20
N MET A 48 4.26 -10.89 -3.14
CA MET A 48 3.29 -11.47 -4.08
C MET A 48 1.97 -10.68 -4.09
N ASN A 49 1.57 -10.12 -2.94
CA ASN A 49 0.41 -9.24 -2.85
C ASN A 49 0.51 -8.07 -3.85
N LYS A 50 1.69 -7.47 -3.96
CA LYS A 50 1.92 -6.36 -4.87
C LYS A 50 1.89 -6.81 -6.34
N GLY A 51 2.38 -8.02 -6.63
CA GLY A 51 2.24 -8.65 -7.94
C GLY A 51 0.78 -8.83 -8.37
N LEU A 52 -0.08 -9.28 -7.45
CA LEU A 52 -1.52 -9.39 -7.69
C LEU A 52 -2.18 -8.02 -7.89
N GLU A 53 -1.80 -7.02 -7.10
CA GLU A 53 -2.32 -5.65 -7.23
C GLU A 53 -1.90 -4.95 -8.53
N ILE A 54 -0.76 -5.30 -9.12
CA ILE A 54 -0.38 -4.84 -10.48
C ILE A 54 -1.37 -5.38 -11.51
N VAL A 55 -1.70 -6.67 -11.42
CA VAL A 55 -2.68 -7.29 -12.32
C VAL A 55 -4.05 -6.65 -12.13
N GLU A 56 -4.47 -6.44 -10.88
CA GLU A 56 -5.71 -5.74 -10.54
C GLU A 56 -5.75 -4.32 -11.13
N ALA A 57 -4.73 -3.50 -10.91
CA ALA A 57 -4.68 -2.12 -11.41
C ALA A 57 -4.72 -2.05 -12.94
N ARG A 58 -4.04 -2.98 -13.62
CA ARG A 58 -4.12 -3.12 -15.09
C ARG A 58 -5.57 -3.26 -15.55
N TRP A 59 -6.34 -4.13 -14.90
CA TRP A 59 -7.73 -4.42 -15.30
C TRP A 59 -8.70 -3.34 -14.85
N LEU A 60 -8.58 -2.81 -13.63
CA LEU A 60 -9.50 -1.80 -13.10
C LEU A 60 -9.39 -0.45 -13.80
N PHE A 61 -8.18 -0.07 -14.24
CA PHE A 61 -7.91 1.27 -14.78
C PHE A 61 -7.51 1.28 -16.25
N ASP A 62 -7.61 0.13 -16.93
CA ASP A 62 -7.23 -0.05 -18.33
C ASP A 62 -5.85 0.55 -18.66
N ILE A 63 -4.86 0.18 -17.84
CA ILE A 63 -3.49 0.69 -17.93
C ILE A 63 -2.50 -0.45 -18.19
N THR A 64 -1.49 -0.20 -19.01
CA THR A 64 -0.46 -1.19 -19.29
C THR A 64 0.50 -1.37 -18.10
N ALA A 65 1.04 -2.59 -17.93
CA ALA A 65 1.85 -2.94 -16.77
C ALA A 65 3.14 -2.10 -16.66
N ASP A 66 3.73 -1.68 -17.79
CA ASP A 66 4.90 -0.79 -17.85
C ASP A 66 4.64 0.62 -17.29
N LYS A 67 3.36 0.99 -17.14
CA LYS A 67 2.94 2.26 -16.54
C LYS A 67 2.56 2.14 -15.07
N ILE A 68 2.68 0.95 -14.47
CA ILE A 68 2.47 0.74 -13.04
C ILE A 68 3.85 0.65 -12.38
N ARG A 69 4.19 1.66 -11.57
CA ARG A 69 5.46 1.77 -10.86
C ARG A 69 5.26 1.39 -9.40
N VAL A 70 5.96 0.35 -8.94
CA VAL A 70 5.93 -0.04 -7.53
C VAL A 70 6.97 0.77 -6.76
N VAL A 71 6.58 1.29 -5.60
CA VAL A 71 7.49 1.97 -4.68
C VAL A 71 7.24 1.49 -3.27
N VAL A 72 8.29 1.26 -2.49
CA VAL A 72 8.16 0.87 -1.09
C VAL A 72 7.98 2.13 -0.25
N HIS A 73 6.86 2.21 0.46
CA HIS A 73 6.47 3.25 1.38
C HIS A 73 6.18 2.65 2.77
N PRO A 74 7.21 2.52 3.63
CA PRO A 74 7.15 1.89 4.95
C PRO A 74 6.04 2.38 5.87
N GLN A 75 5.68 3.66 5.80
CA GLN A 75 4.70 4.26 6.71
C GLN A 75 3.26 3.95 6.31
N SER A 76 3.03 3.48 5.07
CA SER A 76 1.70 3.16 4.53
C SER A 76 0.67 4.30 4.67
N ILE A 77 1.13 5.56 4.67
CA ILE A 77 0.27 6.75 4.74
C ILE A 77 -0.21 7.17 3.37
N LEU A 78 0.70 7.27 2.38
CA LEU A 78 0.32 7.38 0.98
C LEU A 78 -0.07 6.00 0.49
N HIS A 79 -1.34 5.78 0.14
CA HIS A 79 -1.85 4.45 -0.22
C HIS A 79 -1.64 4.11 -1.70
N SER A 80 -1.54 5.12 -2.58
CA SER A 80 -1.09 5.09 -3.97
C SER A 80 -1.20 6.51 -4.57
N ALA A 81 -0.66 6.72 -5.76
CA ALA A 81 -0.81 7.97 -6.49
C ALA A 81 -0.96 7.78 -8.01
N VAL A 82 -1.52 8.79 -8.67
CA VAL A 82 -1.72 8.84 -10.12
C VAL A 82 -0.92 10.01 -10.70
N GLU A 83 -0.11 9.72 -11.71
CA GLU A 83 0.66 10.71 -12.49
C GLU A 83 -0.12 11.10 -13.75
N PHE A 84 -0.39 12.39 -13.93
CA PHE A 84 -1.15 12.95 -15.04
C PHE A 84 -0.26 13.38 -16.21
N VAL A 85 -0.88 13.76 -17.33
CA VAL A 85 -0.19 14.08 -18.59
C VAL A 85 0.70 15.31 -18.52
N ASP A 86 0.46 16.18 -17.54
CA ASP A 86 1.23 17.39 -17.26
C ASP A 86 2.37 17.15 -16.24
N GLY A 87 2.55 15.91 -15.79
CA GLY A 87 3.54 15.53 -14.77
C GLY A 87 3.06 15.75 -13.32
N SER A 88 1.84 16.26 -13.10
CA SER A 88 1.29 16.38 -11.76
C SER A 88 0.99 14.99 -11.17
N ILE A 89 1.17 14.85 -9.85
CA ILE A 89 0.88 13.62 -9.13
C ILE A 89 -0.19 13.92 -8.07
N VAL A 90 -1.28 13.15 -8.09
CA VAL A 90 -2.30 13.16 -7.05
C VAL A 90 -2.28 11.85 -6.31
N GLY A 91 -1.99 11.91 -5.01
CA GLY A 91 -1.99 10.77 -4.12
C GLY A 91 -3.10 10.81 -3.10
N GLN A 92 -3.56 9.65 -2.66
CA GLN A 92 -4.49 9.55 -1.54
C GLN A 92 -3.74 9.16 -0.28
N MET A 93 -3.90 9.97 0.77
CA MET A 93 -3.28 9.77 2.07
C MET A 93 -4.32 9.44 3.15
N GLY A 94 -3.97 8.56 4.07
CA GLY A 94 -4.80 8.17 5.20
C GLY A 94 -4.02 7.36 6.22
N LEU A 95 -4.62 7.11 7.38
CA LEU A 95 -4.10 6.08 8.28
C LEU A 95 -4.30 4.70 7.63
N PRO A 96 -3.43 3.71 7.88
CA PRO A 96 -3.56 2.35 7.33
C PRO A 96 -4.78 1.64 7.96
N ASP A 97 -5.97 1.98 7.46
CA ASP A 97 -7.25 1.58 8.01
C ASP A 97 -8.27 1.31 6.90
N MET A 98 -8.69 0.05 6.77
CA MET A 98 -9.63 -0.39 5.73
C MET A 98 -11.01 0.27 5.83
N ARG A 99 -11.37 0.86 6.98
CA ARG A 99 -12.63 1.60 7.11
C ARG A 99 -12.70 2.76 6.12
N LEU A 100 -11.58 3.42 5.79
CA LEU A 100 -11.56 4.53 4.85
C LEU A 100 -11.93 4.12 3.41
N PRO A 101 -11.25 3.15 2.76
CA PRO A 101 -11.61 2.72 1.41
C PRO A 101 -12.99 2.06 1.34
N ILE A 102 -13.37 1.27 2.35
CA ILE A 102 -14.72 0.67 2.41
C ILE A 102 -15.79 1.76 2.50
N HIS A 103 -15.58 2.77 3.35
CA HIS A 103 -16.50 3.90 3.48
C HIS A 103 -16.63 4.66 2.16
N TYR A 104 -15.53 4.91 1.47
CA TYR A 104 -15.59 5.58 0.17
C TYR A 104 -16.34 4.75 -0.89
N ALA A 105 -16.14 3.44 -0.94
CA ALA A 105 -16.85 2.57 -1.88
C ALA A 105 -18.38 2.57 -1.67
N LEU A 106 -18.84 2.68 -0.41
CA LEU A 106 -20.27 2.70 -0.08
C LEU A 106 -20.98 4.02 -0.42
N PHE A 107 -20.25 5.14 -0.38
CA PHE A 107 -20.82 6.48 -0.51
C PHE A 107 -20.35 7.24 -1.74
N HIS A 108 -19.55 6.63 -2.60
CA HIS A 108 -19.10 7.25 -3.85
C HIS A 108 -20.30 7.66 -4.73
N PRO A 109 -20.29 8.86 -5.34
CA PRO A 109 -19.17 9.82 -5.42
C PRO A 109 -19.05 10.79 -4.23
N GLU A 110 -20.03 10.82 -3.33
CA GLU A 110 -20.04 11.70 -2.18
C GLU A 110 -18.98 11.32 -1.11
N ARG A 111 -18.71 12.27 -0.23
CA ARG A 111 -17.92 12.05 0.99
C ARG A 111 -18.80 12.35 2.19
N VAL A 112 -19.20 11.29 2.88
CA VAL A 112 -20.05 11.39 4.09
C VAL A 112 -19.17 11.38 5.34
N TYR A 113 -19.48 12.25 6.30
CA TYR A 113 -18.79 12.24 7.60
C TYR A 113 -19.06 10.93 8.36
N SER A 114 -18.03 10.40 9.02
CA SER A 114 -18.14 9.22 9.88
C SER A 114 -17.13 9.32 11.02
N GLU A 115 -17.62 9.19 12.26
CA GLU A 115 -16.78 9.11 13.46
C GLU A 115 -15.94 7.83 13.52
N ARG A 116 -16.32 6.81 12.74
CA ARG A 116 -15.62 5.52 12.72
C ARG A 116 -14.36 5.54 11.86
N VAL A 117 -14.19 6.53 10.99
CA VAL A 117 -12.99 6.66 10.14
C VAL A 117 -12.02 7.61 10.83
N PRO A 118 -10.87 7.13 11.32
CA PRO A 118 -9.93 7.98 12.03
C PRO A 118 -9.30 9.02 11.09
N ARG A 119 -8.98 10.20 11.64
CA ARG A 119 -8.40 11.31 10.86
C ARG A 119 -6.88 11.28 10.97
N LEU A 120 -6.21 11.43 9.84
CA LEU A 120 -4.78 11.63 9.78
C LEU A 120 -4.44 13.06 10.23
N ASP A 121 -3.54 13.19 11.20
CA ASP A 121 -2.93 14.46 11.57
C ASP A 121 -1.49 14.50 11.03
N LEU A 122 -1.26 15.31 9.99
CA LEU A 122 0.05 15.44 9.37
C LEU A 122 1.12 15.97 10.32
N THR A 123 0.75 16.74 11.36
CA THR A 123 1.70 17.28 12.32
C THR A 123 2.29 16.20 13.24
N THR A 124 1.62 15.04 13.33
CA THR A 124 2.11 13.87 14.08
C THR A 124 3.08 13.01 13.28
N LEU A 125 3.20 13.24 11.97
CA LEU A 125 4.10 12.49 11.11
C LEU A 125 5.48 13.13 11.14
N SER A 126 6.52 12.32 11.35
CA SER A 126 7.91 12.80 11.29
C SER A 126 8.46 12.82 9.87
N GLN A 127 8.21 11.76 9.10
CA GLN A 127 8.73 11.59 7.75
C GLN A 127 7.87 10.62 6.94
N LEU A 128 7.91 10.80 5.63
CA LEU A 128 7.40 9.84 4.64
C LEU A 128 8.59 9.45 3.75
N THR A 129 8.92 8.16 3.71
CA THR A 129 10.06 7.67 2.93
C THR A 129 9.58 6.80 1.78
N PHE A 130 10.38 6.80 0.71
CA PHE A 130 10.11 6.07 -0.52
C PHE A 130 11.42 5.44 -1.00
N GLU A 131 11.38 4.17 -1.36
CA GLU A 131 12.53 3.42 -1.87
C GLU A 131 12.09 2.47 -2.99
N GLU A 132 13.01 2.14 -3.88
CA GLU A 132 12.80 1.08 -4.88
C GLU A 132 12.63 -0.27 -4.17
N PRO A 133 11.79 -1.18 -4.67
CA PRO A 133 11.73 -2.56 -4.16
C PRO A 133 13.05 -3.29 -4.45
N ASP A 134 13.52 -4.09 -3.47
CA ASP A 134 14.65 -5.04 -3.61
C ASP A 134 14.20 -6.34 -4.29
#